data_AF-A0A820IWY3-F1
#
_entry.id   AF-A0A820IWY3-F1
#
_cell.length_a   1.000
_cell.length_b   1.000
_cell.length_c   1.000
_cell.angle_alpha   90.00
_cell.angle_beta   90.00
_cell.angle_gamma   90.00
#
_symmetry.space_group_name_H-M   'P 1'
#
loop_
_entity.id
_entity.type
_entity.pdbx_description
1 polymer ?
#
loop_
_entity_poly.entity_id
_entity_poly.type
_entity_poly.pdbx_seq_one_letter_code
_entity_poly.pdbx_strand_id
1 'polypeptide(L)' 'VPRQILSDQGTPFNNQLVDAFTTILGCHHIKSTPYHPQTNGAIERFNATFERQLAK' A
#
# COMPACT_ATOMS: atom_id res chain seq x y z
N VAL A 1 12.16 -0.19 10.83
CA VAL A 1 11.14 0.72 10.25
C VAL A 1 11.33 0.72 8.74
N PRO A 2 10.28 0.53 7.92
CA PRO A 2 10.43 0.50 6.46
C PRO A 2 10.86 1.87 5.95
N ARG A 3 11.65 1.92 4.87
CA ARG A 3 12.12 3.19 4.30
C ARG A 3 11.05 3.89 3.45
N GLN A 4 10.15 3.09 2.88
CA GLN A 4 9.10 3.52 1.97
C GLN A 4 7.85 2.68 2.23
N ILE A 5 6.68 3.31 2.19
CA ILE A 5 5.38 2.63 2.26
C ILE A 5 4.66 2.92 0.95
N LEU A 6 4.33 1.88 0.20
CA LEU A 6 3.48 2.00 -0.99
C LEU A 6 2.05 1.67 -0.59
N SER A 7 1.12 2.60 -0.74
CA SER A 7 -0.31 2.35 -0.58
C SER A 7 -1.07 2.69 -1.85
N ASP A 8 -2.27 2.14 -1.98
CA ASP A 8 -3.24 2.65 -2.93
C ASP A 8 -3.78 4.03 -2.50
N GLN A 9 -4.57 4.63 -3.38
CA GLN A 9 -5.29 5.88 -3.10
C GLN A 9 -6.60 5.64 -2.35
N GLY A 10 -6.73 4.51 -1.65
CA GLY A 10 -7.89 4.24 -0.82
C GLY A 10 -8.03 5.31 0.25
N THR A 11 -9.26 5.75 0.50
CA THR A 11 -9.61 6.66 1.61
C THR A 11 -9.03 6.25 2.97
N PRO A 12 -8.92 4.95 3.31
CA PRO A 12 -8.27 4.52 4.57
C PRO A 12 -6.78 4.87 4.67
N PHE A 13 -6.09 4.97 3.52
CA PHE A 13 -4.65 5.27 3.47
C PHE A 13 -4.36 6.72 3.08
N ASN A 14 -5.37 7.46 2.63
CA ASN A 14 -5.25 8.86 2.26
C ASN A 14 -5.95 9.75 3.30
N ASN A 15 -5.34 9.84 4.49
CA ASN A 15 -5.82 10.71 5.56
C ASN A 15 -4.65 11.35 6.31
N GLN A 16 -4.96 12.44 7.02
CA GLN A 16 -3.97 13.20 7.78
C GLN A 16 -3.28 12.39 8.88
N LEU A 17 -3.93 11.34 9.39
CA LEU A 17 -3.35 10.45 10.41
C LEU A 17 -2.23 9.62 9.81
N VAL A 18 -2.45 9.03 8.64
CA VAL A 18 -1.43 8.25 7.91
C VAL A 18 -0.28 9.15 7.46
N ASP A 19 -0.56 10.38 7.02
CA ASP A 19 0.48 11.36 6.68
C ASP A 19 1.33 11.73 7.92
N ALA A 20 0.69 11.99 9.07
CA ALA A 20 1.40 12.28 10.31
C ALA A 20 2.20 11.06 10.80
N PHE A 21 1.64 9.86 10.70
CA PHE A 21 2.28 8.61 11.11
C PHE A 21 3.52 8.30 10.27
N THR A 22 3.41 8.43 8.95
CA THR A 22 4.53 8.21 8.02
C THR A 22 5.63 9.26 8.21
N THR A 23 5.25 10.51 8.51
CA THR A 23 6.18 11.59 8.87
C THR A 23 6.94 11.29 10.16
N ILE A 24 6.24 10.86 11.22
CA ILE A 24 6.84 10.50 12.52
C ILE A 24 7.82 9.32 12.36
N LEU A 25 7.45 8.34 11.54
CA LEU A 25 8.30 7.18 11.27
C LEU A 25 9.47 7.48 10.31
N GLY A 26 9.52 8.66 9.70
CA GLY A 26 10.50 9.00 8.67
C GLY A 26 10.35 8.16 7.41
N CYS A 27 9.16 7.62 7.17
CA CYS A 27 8.85 6.77 6.03
C CYS A 27 8.37 7.63 4.86
N HIS A 28 8.89 7.36 3.65
CA HIS A 28 8.36 8.00 2.45
C HIS A 28 7.09 7.28 1.99
N HIS A 29 5.94 7.93 2.13
CA HIS A 29 4.67 7.38 1.68
C HIS A 29 4.50 7.63 0.18
N ILE A 30 4.54 6.55 -0.59
CA ILE A 30 4.31 6.53 -2.03
C ILE A 30 2.87 6.09 -2.25
N LYS A 31 2.09 6.91 -2.96
CA LYS A 31 0.73 6.55 -3.37
C LYS A 31 0.80 5.99 -4.79
N SER A 32 0.24 4.80 -5.01
CA SER A 32 0.16 4.23 -6.35
C SER A 32 -0.75 5.10 -7.23
N THR A 33 -0.46 5.15 -8.52
CA THR A 33 -1.36 5.78 -9.49
C THR A 33 -2.55 4.86 -9.74
N PRO A 34 -3.79 5.40 -9.83
CA PRO A 34 -4.94 4.59 -10.19
C PRO A 34 -4.70 3.97 -11.57
N TYR A 35 -5.09 2.70 -11.74
CA TYR A 35 -4.96 1.96 -13.01
C TYR A 35 -3.52 1.76 -13.53
N HIS A 36 -2.55 1.47 -12.67
CA HIS A 36 -1.21 0.98 -13.09
C HIS A 36 -1.00 -0.52 -12.78
N PRO A 37 -1.67 -1.45 -13.50
CA PRO A 37 -1.58 -2.89 -13.26
C PRO A 37 -0.15 -3.45 -13.48
N GLN A 38 0.70 -2.74 -14.23
CA GLN A 38 2.08 -3.17 -14.48
C GLN A 38 3.01 -2.90 -13.29
N THR A 39 2.83 -1.80 -12.55
CA THR A 39 3.61 -1.49 -11.34
C THR A 39 3.11 -2.29 -10.15
N ASN A 40 1.81 -2.62 -10.13
CA ASN A 40 1.18 -3.32 -9.00
C ASN A 40 1.01 -4.83 -9.21
N GLY A 41 1.38 -5.39 -10.35
CA GLY A 41 1.13 -6.81 -10.67
C GLY A 41 1.82 -7.83 -9.75
N ALA A 42 2.87 -7.43 -9.02
CA ALA A 42 3.47 -8.25 -7.95
C ALA A 42 2.62 -8.22 -6.67
N ILE A 43 2.09 -7.04 -6.32
CA ILE A 43 1.20 -6.85 -5.16
C ILE A 43 -0.16 -7.51 -5.42
N GLU A 44 -0.71 -7.39 -6.62
CA GLU A 44 -1.96 -8.06 -7.01
C GLU A 44 -1.82 -9.60 -6.93
N ARG A 45 -0.70 -10.15 -7.43
CA ARG A 45 -0.41 -11.59 -7.31
C ARG A 45 -0.23 -12.04 -5.86
N PHE A 46 0.44 -11.22 -5.04
CA PHE A 46 0.57 -11.50 -3.62
C PHE A 46 -0.79 -11.49 -2.92
N ASN A 47 -1.61 -10.46 -3.12
CA ASN A 47 -2.94 -10.35 -2.54
C ASN A 47 -3.83 -11.52 -2.97
N ALA A 48 -3.84 -11.89 -4.25
CA ALA A 48 -4.59 -13.04 -4.74
C ALA A 48 -4.12 -14.37 -4.12
N THR A 49 -2.82 -14.53 -3.89
CA THR A 49 -2.26 -15.71 -3.20
C THR A 49 -2.68 -15.72 -1.73
N PHE A 50 -2.61 -14.58 -1.07
CA PHE A 50 -2.95 -14.39 0.33
C PHE A 50 -4.45 -14.64 0.59
N GLU A 51 -5.33 -14.10 -0.24
CA GLU A 51 -6.77 -14.38 -0.22
C GLU A 51 -7.06 -15.88 -0.39
N ARG A 52 -6.36 -16.55 -1.32
CA ARG A 52 -6.48 -18.01 -1.50
C ARG A 52 -6.04 -18.82 -0.29
N GLN A 53 -5.08 -18.34 0.49
CA GLN A 53 -4.63 -18.99 1.71
C GLN A 53 -5.60 -18.75 2.87
N LEU A 54 -6.20 -17.56 2.96
CA LEU A 54 -7.21 -17.23 3.97
C LEU A 54 -8.57 -17.86 3.71
N ALA A 55 -8.90 -18.16 2.45
CA ALA A 55 -10.15 -18.83 2.07
C ALA A 55 -10.16 -20.35 2.35
N LYS A 56 -9.09 -20.88 2.95
CA LYS A 56 -8.98 -22.26 3.45
C LYS A 56 -9.14 -22.30 4.96
#